data_AF-A0AA87NNQ3-F1
#
_entry.id   AF-A0AA87NNQ3-F1
#
_cell.length_a   1.000
_cell.length_b   1.000
_cell.length_c   1.000
_cell.angle_alpha   90.00
_cell.angle_beta   90.00
_cell.angle_gamma   90.00
#
_symmetry.space_group_name_H-M   'P 1'
#
loop_
_entity.id
_entity.type
_entity.pdbx_description
1 polymer ?
#
loop_
_entity_poly.entity_id
_entity_poly.type
_entity_poly.pdbx_seq_one_letter_code
_entity_poly.pdbx_strand_id
1 'polypeptide(L)'
;MKNALLVPGVFFLSLLSAVVIFAFFGGIALRYEMAVPFASESAGLLLLCMAQKACYVLPLAVMMAIIGVYTFLMRHPAKLGVALSLFLVCLIFTATVIIPACYAQFSLIEDAITAYKATAPVDKALTAFINKPLFLTLLRKGADSLFSDVYAAYTLNFATYLFFVGTLFFCVSSFWFVCTITQWNLFNLLFLLLLSGALLLVYPYMQLEGFRTALFNLHITNSENGIYGIPLILCIVAVVFHSIGGLKMLLIYSKTKKRSAA
;
A
#
# COMPACT_ATOMS: atom_id res chain seq x y z
N MET A 1 9.97 28.12 1.68
CA MET A 1 10.70 27.34 0.66
C MET A 1 11.44 26.14 1.27
N LYS A 2 12.17 26.31 2.39
CA LYS A 2 13.01 25.27 3.01
C LYS A 2 12.28 23.95 3.33
N ASN A 3 11.04 23.99 3.82
CA ASN A 3 10.32 22.78 4.24
C ASN A 3 9.95 21.83 3.08
N ALA A 4 9.80 22.33 1.85
CA ALA A 4 9.48 21.46 0.70
C ALA A 4 10.64 20.51 0.36
N LEU A 5 11.88 20.93 0.60
CA LEU A 5 13.08 20.11 0.38
C LEU A 5 13.19 18.93 1.35
N LEU A 6 12.42 18.93 2.44
CA LEU A 6 12.38 17.82 3.40
C LEU A 6 11.44 16.70 2.96
N VAL A 7 10.58 16.92 1.95
CA VAL A 7 9.58 15.93 1.48
C VAL A 7 10.24 14.60 1.07
N PRO A 8 11.34 14.57 0.28
CA PRO A 8 12.04 13.32 -0.01
C PRO A 8 12.54 12.60 1.23
N GLY A 9 13.13 13.35 2.19
CA GLY A 9 13.62 12.78 3.44
C GLY A 9 12.50 12.15 4.26
N VAL A 10 11.37 12.84 4.39
CA VAL A 10 10.17 12.31 5.08
C VAL A 10 9.64 11.07 4.37
N PHE A 11 9.55 11.09 3.04
CA PHE A 11 9.07 9.95 2.26
C PHE A 11 9.93 8.71 2.48
N PHE A 12 11.25 8.82 2.26
CA PHE A 12 12.15 7.66 2.39
C PHE A 12 12.33 7.20 3.84
N LEU A 13 12.33 8.12 4.81
CA LEU A 13 12.37 7.75 6.22
C LEU A 13 11.10 7.01 6.65
N SER A 14 9.93 7.46 6.19
CA SER A 14 8.65 6.80 6.47
C SER A 14 8.57 5.43 5.79
N LEU A 15 9.03 5.34 4.53
CA LEU A 15 9.13 4.09 3.79
C LEU A 15 10.04 3.08 4.51
N LEU A 16 11.26 3.49 4.83
CA LEU A 16 12.24 2.64 5.51
C LEU A 16 11.72 2.20 6.88
N SER A 17 11.14 3.11 7.66
CA SER A 17 10.58 2.79 8.98
C SER A 17 9.45 1.76 8.86
N ALA A 18 8.54 1.94 7.90
CA ALA A 18 7.45 0.99 7.67
C ALA A 18 7.98 -0.38 7.24
N VAL A 19 8.93 -0.44 6.29
CA VAL A 19 9.57 -1.69 5.86
C VAL A 19 10.22 -2.39 7.04
N VAL A 20 11.05 -1.69 7.83
CA VAL A 20 11.77 -2.29 8.96
C VAL A 20 10.79 -2.84 10.01
N ILE A 21 9.77 -2.07 10.39
CA ILE A 21 8.78 -2.48 11.39
C ILE A 21 8.03 -3.73 10.89
N PHE A 22 7.49 -3.69 9.67
CA PHE A 22 6.72 -4.82 9.15
C PHE A 22 7.58 -6.05 8.85
N ALA A 23 8.80 -5.87 8.35
CA ALA A 23 9.75 -6.94 8.11
C ALA A 23 10.14 -7.63 9.42
N PHE A 24 10.42 -6.85 10.47
CA PHE A 24 10.83 -7.39 11.76
C PHE A 24 9.71 -8.23 12.40
N PHE A 25 8.54 -7.62 12.63
CA PHE A 25 7.42 -8.34 13.27
C PHE A 25 6.83 -9.44 12.37
N GLY A 26 6.72 -9.17 11.07
CA GLY A 26 6.24 -10.15 10.09
C GLY A 26 7.19 -11.33 9.93
N GLY A 27 8.51 -11.08 9.96
CA GLY A 27 9.54 -12.10 9.85
C GLY A 27 9.56 -13.02 11.07
N ILE A 28 9.40 -12.46 12.27
CA ILE A 28 9.21 -13.24 13.51
C ILE A 28 7.97 -14.12 13.38
N ALA A 29 6.83 -13.55 12.97
CA ALA A 29 5.59 -14.31 12.80
C ALA A 29 5.74 -15.46 11.79
N LEU A 30 6.35 -15.20 10.63
CA LEU A 30 6.62 -16.21 9.61
C LEU A 30 7.54 -17.32 10.13
N ARG A 31 8.60 -16.96 10.87
CA ARG A 31 9.53 -17.91 11.48
C ARG A 31 8.85 -18.85 12.48
N TYR A 32 7.88 -18.33 13.25
CA TYR A 32 7.07 -19.13 14.16
C TYR A 32 6.08 -20.04 13.40
N GLU A 33 5.45 -19.55 12.33
CA GLU A 33 4.53 -20.35 11.49
C GLU A 33 5.23 -21.57 10.86
N MET A 34 6.54 -21.51 10.59
CA MET A 34 7.30 -22.61 9.96
C MET A 34 7.73 -23.76 10.90
N ALA A 35 7.54 -23.64 12.22
CA ALA A 35 7.81 -24.69 13.21
C ALA A 35 9.21 -25.37 13.14
N VAL A 36 10.22 -24.72 12.54
CA VAL A 36 11.59 -25.26 12.44
C VAL A 36 12.28 -25.22 13.82
N PRO A 37 12.89 -26.32 14.30
CA PRO A 37 13.60 -26.36 15.58
C PRO A 37 14.67 -25.27 15.71
N PHE A 38 14.86 -24.71 16.91
CA PHE A 38 15.83 -23.62 17.16
C PHE A 38 17.31 -24.08 17.19
N ALA A 39 17.61 -25.32 16.82
CA ALA A 39 18.82 -26.02 17.28
C ALA A 39 20.15 -25.67 16.57
N SER A 40 20.20 -24.98 15.41
CA SER A 40 21.51 -24.53 14.86
C SER A 40 21.51 -23.47 13.75
N GLU A 41 20.38 -23.09 13.16
CA GLU A 41 20.34 -22.08 12.07
C GLU A 41 19.26 -20.99 12.28
N SER A 42 19.00 -20.65 13.54
CA SER A 42 17.86 -19.79 13.94
C SER A 42 17.97 -18.35 13.41
N ALA A 43 19.17 -17.76 13.40
CA ALA A 43 19.37 -16.37 13.01
C ALA A 43 19.33 -16.16 11.48
N GLY A 44 19.94 -17.06 10.71
CA GLY A 44 19.94 -17.00 9.24
C GLY A 44 18.53 -17.16 8.66
N LEU A 45 17.78 -18.13 9.14
CA LEU A 45 16.38 -18.32 8.75
C LEU A 45 15.50 -17.12 9.16
N LEU A 46 15.71 -16.55 10.35
CA LEU A 46 14.99 -15.35 10.78
C LEU A 46 15.28 -14.16 9.85
N LEU A 47 16.55 -13.96 9.46
CA LEU A 47 16.94 -12.91 8.51
C LEU A 47 16.27 -13.11 7.14
N LEU A 48 16.23 -14.35 6.63
CA LEU A 48 15.51 -14.68 5.40
C LEU A 48 14.00 -14.39 5.51
N CYS A 49 13.37 -14.72 6.64
CA CYS A 49 11.97 -14.38 6.91
C CYS A 49 11.73 -12.87 6.90
N MET A 50 12.63 -12.11 7.54
CA MET A 50 12.56 -10.64 7.55
C MET A 50 12.76 -10.08 6.15
N ALA A 51 13.71 -10.60 5.36
CA ALA A 51 13.94 -10.18 3.99
C ALA A 51 12.73 -10.47 3.08
N GLN A 52 12.14 -11.66 3.20
CA GLN A 52 10.91 -12.05 2.51
C GLN A 52 9.79 -11.06 2.82
N LYS A 53 9.62 -10.73 4.10
CA LYS A 53 8.60 -9.78 4.54
C LYS A 53 8.89 -8.35 4.13
N ALA A 54 10.15 -7.94 4.07
CA ALA A 54 10.54 -6.63 3.58
C ALA A 54 10.11 -6.42 2.12
N CYS A 55 10.27 -7.42 1.26
CA CYS A 55 9.78 -7.38 -0.12
C CYS A 55 8.24 -7.43 -0.16
N TYR A 56 7.64 -8.31 0.63
CA TYR A 56 6.19 -8.53 0.68
C TYR A 56 5.37 -7.27 0.98
N VAL A 57 5.85 -6.48 1.95
CA VAL A 57 5.09 -5.36 2.53
C VAL A 57 5.31 -4.05 1.78
N LEU A 58 6.05 -4.03 0.67
CA LEU A 58 6.37 -2.81 -0.07
C LEU A 58 5.15 -1.99 -0.50
N PRO A 59 4.06 -2.58 -1.05
CA PRO A 59 2.86 -1.80 -1.37
C PRO A 59 2.30 -1.06 -0.14
N LEU A 60 2.27 -1.74 1.01
CA LEU A 60 1.82 -1.15 2.28
C LEU A 60 2.79 -0.09 2.81
N ALA A 61 4.09 -0.34 2.71
CA ALA A 61 5.10 0.60 3.16
C ALA A 61 5.05 1.91 2.34
N VAL A 62 4.78 1.83 1.04
CA VAL A 62 4.54 3.02 0.21
C VAL A 62 3.25 3.73 0.64
N MET A 63 2.16 3.01 0.92
CA MET A 63 0.94 3.63 1.48
C MET A 63 1.25 4.41 2.76
N MET A 64 2.03 3.83 3.68
CA MET A 64 2.46 4.51 4.91
C MET A 64 3.38 5.70 4.64
N ALA A 65 4.26 5.62 3.64
CA ALA A 65 5.12 6.73 3.24
C ALA A 65 4.32 7.91 2.67
N ILE A 66 3.29 7.63 1.87
CA ILE A 66 2.34 8.63 1.36
C ILE A 66 1.65 9.32 2.55
N ILE A 67 1.14 8.55 3.52
CA ILE A 67 0.52 9.07 4.75
C ILE A 67 1.52 9.90 5.58
N GLY A 68 2.79 9.49 5.63
CA GLY A 68 3.85 10.21 6.33
C GLY A 68 4.13 11.59 5.72
N VAL A 69 4.27 11.65 4.39
CA VAL A 69 4.42 12.94 3.66
C VAL A 69 3.21 13.83 3.90
N TYR A 70 2.02 13.25 3.90
CA TYR A 70 0.78 13.95 4.20
C TYR A 70 0.77 14.55 5.60
N THR A 71 1.10 13.76 6.61
CA THR A 71 1.20 14.23 8.01
C THR A 71 2.23 15.34 8.16
N PHE A 72 3.35 15.26 7.44
CA PHE A 72 4.35 16.31 7.41
C PHE A 72 3.83 17.61 6.79
N LEU A 73 3.15 17.53 5.64
CA LEU A 73 2.57 18.70 4.97
C LEU A 73 1.42 19.33 5.78
N MET A 74 0.75 18.57 6.65
CA MET A 74 -0.21 19.13 7.61
C MET A 74 0.47 20.03 8.65
N ARG A 75 1.64 19.62 9.15
CA ARG A 75 2.33 20.33 10.25
C ARG A 75 3.24 21.44 9.75
N HIS A 76 3.77 21.31 8.53
CA HIS A 76 4.80 22.20 8.00
C HIS A 76 4.33 22.88 6.72
N PRO A 77 4.07 24.20 6.73
CA PRO A 77 3.67 24.90 5.52
C PRO A 77 4.79 24.83 4.48
N ALA A 78 4.42 24.41 3.27
CA ALA A 78 5.31 24.26 2.13
C ALA A 78 4.65 24.82 0.86
N LYS A 79 5.47 25.19 -0.14
CA LYS A 79 4.94 25.52 -1.46
C LYS A 79 4.42 24.22 -2.09
N LEU A 80 3.10 24.08 -2.18
CA LEU A 80 2.42 22.85 -2.56
C LEU A 80 2.92 22.29 -3.89
N GLY A 81 3.10 23.12 -4.91
CA GLY A 81 3.61 22.68 -6.21
C GLY A 81 4.99 22.01 -6.12
N VAL A 82 5.94 22.63 -5.40
CA VAL A 82 7.30 22.07 -5.22
C VAL A 82 7.26 20.78 -4.40
N ALA A 83 6.47 20.76 -3.33
CA ALA A 83 6.31 19.58 -2.49
C ALA A 83 5.72 18.39 -3.27
N LEU A 84 4.68 18.63 -4.09
CA LEU A 84 4.06 17.62 -4.93
C LEU A 84 5.01 17.09 -6.01
N SER A 85 5.78 17.97 -6.66
CA SER A 85 6.78 17.53 -7.65
C SER A 85 7.84 16.63 -7.02
N LEU A 86 8.39 17.01 -5.86
CA LEU A 86 9.38 16.20 -5.16
C LEU A 86 8.81 14.87 -4.66
N PHE A 87 7.59 14.88 -4.13
CA PHE A 87 6.87 13.67 -3.75
C PHE A 87 6.67 12.73 -4.95
N LEU A 88 6.22 13.26 -6.09
CA LEU A 88 6.02 12.48 -7.32
C LEU A 88 7.33 11.83 -7.80
N VAL A 89 8.45 12.57 -7.77
CA VAL A 89 9.77 12.00 -8.12
C VAL A 89 10.13 10.83 -7.19
N CYS A 90 9.90 10.98 -5.88
CA CYS A 90 10.18 9.90 -4.91
C CYS A 90 9.28 8.67 -5.14
N LEU A 91 8.00 8.90 -5.41
CA LEU A 91 7.03 7.84 -5.68
C LEU A 91 7.37 7.10 -6.98
N ILE A 92 7.67 7.82 -8.05
CA ILE A 92 8.11 7.24 -9.34
C ILE A 92 9.37 6.42 -9.11
N PHE A 93 10.41 6.98 -8.48
CA PHE A 93 11.66 6.26 -8.22
C PHE A 93 11.43 4.98 -7.41
N THR A 94 10.56 5.04 -6.39
CA THR A 94 10.23 3.86 -5.58
C THR A 94 9.51 2.79 -6.39
N ALA A 95 8.52 3.20 -7.19
CA ALA A 95 7.73 2.30 -8.02
C ALA A 95 8.54 1.68 -9.18
N THR A 96 9.47 2.41 -9.79
CA THR A 96 10.22 1.96 -10.97
C THR A 96 11.57 1.34 -10.64
N VAL A 97 12.16 1.66 -9.48
CA VAL A 97 13.51 1.20 -9.11
C VAL A 97 13.47 0.32 -7.86
N ILE A 98 12.99 0.84 -6.73
CA ILE A 98 13.11 0.15 -5.44
C ILE A 98 12.26 -1.13 -5.41
N ILE A 99 10.97 -1.04 -5.74
CA ILE A 99 10.06 -2.20 -5.70
C ILE A 99 10.52 -3.29 -6.68
N PRO A 100 10.80 -3.00 -7.96
CA PRO A 100 11.30 -4.01 -8.89
C PRO A 100 12.61 -4.66 -8.43
N ALA A 101 13.54 -3.89 -7.86
CA ALA A 101 14.80 -4.44 -7.34
C ALA A 101 14.57 -5.42 -6.19
N CYS A 102 13.65 -5.13 -5.27
CA CYS A 102 13.27 -6.05 -4.21
C CYS A 102 12.52 -7.28 -4.73
N TYR A 103 11.59 -7.10 -5.67
CA TYR A 103 10.80 -8.20 -6.23
C TYR A 103 11.66 -9.17 -7.05
N ALA A 104 12.72 -8.68 -7.70
CA ALA A 104 13.69 -9.53 -8.41
C ALA A 104 14.40 -10.53 -7.48
N GLN A 105 14.47 -10.24 -6.17
CA GLN A 105 15.09 -11.12 -5.17
C GLN A 105 14.06 -12.03 -4.49
N PHE A 106 12.76 -11.81 -4.68
CA PHE A 106 11.71 -12.45 -3.88
C PHE A 106 11.70 -13.97 -4.05
N SER A 107 11.72 -14.47 -5.28
CA SER A 107 11.73 -15.92 -5.56
C SER A 107 12.96 -16.61 -4.99
N LEU A 108 14.14 -16.01 -5.11
CA LEU A 108 15.39 -16.54 -4.54
C LEU A 108 15.31 -16.67 -3.01
N ILE A 109 14.70 -15.69 -2.34
CA ILE A 109 14.49 -15.72 -0.90
C ILE A 109 13.47 -16.81 -0.53
N GLU A 110 12.39 -16.95 -1.30
CA GLU A 110 11.37 -17.96 -1.08
C GLU A 110 11.94 -19.38 -1.24
N ASP A 111 12.72 -19.63 -2.30
CA ASP A 111 13.42 -20.88 -2.53
C ASP A 111 14.39 -21.19 -1.38
N ALA A 112 15.16 -20.18 -0.92
CA ALA A 112 16.05 -20.33 0.22
C ALA A 112 15.30 -20.70 1.50
N ILE A 113 14.10 -20.17 1.74
CA ILE A 113 13.27 -20.50 2.91
C ILE A 113 12.73 -21.93 2.80
N THR A 114 12.23 -22.34 1.63
CA THR A 114 11.64 -23.67 1.44
C THR A 114 12.64 -24.82 1.64
N ALA A 115 13.94 -24.55 1.43
CA ALA A 115 15.02 -25.50 1.69
C ALA A 115 15.11 -25.95 3.17
N TYR A 116 14.58 -25.19 4.12
CA TYR A 116 14.64 -25.48 5.56
C TYR A 116 13.63 -26.55 6.05
N LYS A 117 13.03 -27.38 5.17
CA LYS A 117 12.10 -28.52 5.43
C LYS A 117 11.32 -28.48 6.76
N ALA A 118 10.01 -28.21 6.69
CA ALA A 118 9.11 -28.33 7.84
C ALA A 118 8.73 -29.81 8.12
N THR A 119 9.06 -30.33 9.31
CA THR A 119 8.44 -31.54 9.89
C THR A 119 8.23 -31.35 11.39
N ALA A 120 7.17 -30.63 11.76
CA ALA A 120 6.55 -30.77 13.08
C ALA A 120 5.11 -30.26 13.03
N PRO A 121 4.16 -30.92 13.71
CA PRO A 121 2.79 -30.45 13.79
C PRO A 121 2.72 -29.15 14.58
N VAL A 122 2.00 -28.17 14.04
CA VAL A 122 1.67 -26.92 14.73
C VAL A 122 0.92 -27.25 16.02
N ASP A 123 1.40 -26.75 17.16
CA ASP A 123 0.73 -26.88 18.45
C ASP A 123 -0.67 -26.24 18.36
N LYS A 124 -1.72 -27.07 18.44
CA LYS A 124 -3.12 -26.64 18.35
C LYS A 124 -3.53 -25.72 19.50
N ALA A 125 -2.92 -25.86 20.68
CA ALA A 125 -3.22 -25.00 21.84
C ALA A 125 -2.60 -23.60 21.64
N LEU A 126 -1.37 -23.52 21.13
CA LEU A 126 -0.73 -22.27 20.76
C LEU A 126 -1.47 -21.58 19.59
N THR A 127 -1.92 -22.36 18.60
CA THR A 127 -2.73 -21.85 17.48
C THR A 127 -4.05 -21.25 17.95
N ALA A 128 -4.73 -21.92 18.89
CA ALA A 128 -5.98 -21.45 19.46
C ALA A 128 -5.80 -20.22 20.38
N PHE A 129 -4.70 -20.13 21.12
CA PHE A 129 -4.34 -18.97 21.95
C PHE A 129 -3.96 -17.74 21.11
N ILE A 130 -3.31 -17.96 19.96
CA ILE A 130 -2.90 -16.90 19.02
C ILE A 130 -4.03 -16.56 18.03
N ASN A 131 -5.24 -17.13 18.16
CA ASN A 131 -6.36 -16.89 17.25
C ASN A 131 -6.51 -15.39 16.95
N LYS A 132 -6.11 -15.02 15.72
CA LYS A 132 -5.98 -13.63 15.34
C LYS A 132 -7.37 -13.00 15.35
N PRO A 133 -7.57 -11.85 16.03
CA PRO A 133 -8.81 -11.10 15.94
C PRO A 133 -9.28 -10.98 14.50
N LEU A 134 -10.59 -11.11 14.27
CA LEU A 134 -11.17 -11.15 12.91
C LEU A 134 -10.66 -10.00 12.03
N PHE A 135 -10.57 -8.79 12.59
CA PHE A 135 -10.10 -7.62 11.86
C PHE A 135 -8.64 -7.76 11.38
N LEU A 136 -7.74 -8.35 12.18
CA LEU A 136 -6.35 -8.59 11.78
C LEU A 136 -6.25 -9.67 10.71
N THR A 137 -7.10 -10.70 10.79
CA THR A 137 -7.18 -11.74 9.77
C THR A 137 -7.64 -11.18 8.43
N LEU A 138 -8.66 -10.32 8.44
CA LEU A 138 -9.15 -9.65 7.24
C LEU A 138 -8.11 -8.67 6.66
N LEU A 139 -7.44 -7.90 7.51
CA LEU A 139 -6.39 -6.98 7.07
C LEU A 139 -5.19 -7.73 6.48
N ARG A 140 -4.77 -8.84 7.10
CA ARG A 140 -3.74 -9.74 6.55
C ARG A 140 -4.19 -10.26 5.18
N LYS A 141 -5.41 -10.78 5.06
CA LYS A 141 -5.94 -11.25 3.78
C LYS A 141 -5.90 -10.14 2.70
N GLY A 142 -6.26 -8.91 3.07
CA GLY A 142 -6.16 -7.73 2.22
C GLY A 142 -4.75 -7.45 1.73
N ALA A 143 -3.80 -7.38 2.66
CA ALA A 143 -2.38 -7.21 2.37
C ALA A 143 -1.84 -8.33 1.47
N ASP A 144 -2.22 -9.57 1.79
CA ASP A 144 -1.73 -10.75 1.10
C ASP A 144 -2.24 -10.82 -0.34
N SER A 145 -3.55 -10.56 -0.54
CA SER A 145 -4.17 -10.42 -1.85
C SER A 145 -3.54 -9.29 -2.67
N LEU A 146 -3.29 -8.13 -2.07
CA LEU A 146 -2.69 -6.98 -2.75
C LEU A 146 -1.26 -7.28 -3.20
N PHE A 147 -0.43 -7.84 -2.31
CA PHE A 147 0.93 -8.25 -2.68
C PHE A 147 0.89 -9.26 -3.83
N SER A 148 0.06 -10.30 -3.73
CA SER A 148 -0.05 -11.35 -4.74
C SER A 148 -0.35 -10.77 -6.12
N ASP A 149 -1.31 -9.85 -6.23
CA ASP A 149 -1.68 -9.26 -7.52
C ASP A 149 -0.59 -8.33 -8.06
N VAL A 150 0.04 -7.51 -7.20
CA VAL A 150 1.12 -6.60 -7.62
C VAL A 150 2.35 -7.39 -8.06
N TYR A 151 2.70 -8.46 -7.34
CA TYR A 151 3.80 -9.36 -7.70
C TYR A 151 3.47 -10.15 -8.97
N ALA A 152 2.24 -10.64 -9.14
CA ALA A 152 1.82 -11.29 -10.38
C ALA A 152 1.93 -10.33 -11.58
N ALA A 153 1.47 -9.08 -11.43
CA ALA A 153 1.61 -8.05 -12.45
C ALA A 153 3.09 -7.77 -12.79
N TYR A 154 3.97 -7.73 -11.78
CA TYR A 154 5.43 -7.64 -11.94
C TYR A 154 6.00 -8.80 -12.75
N THR A 155 5.64 -10.03 -12.42
CA THR A 155 6.13 -11.23 -13.13
C THR A 155 5.60 -11.32 -14.57
N LEU A 156 4.46 -10.70 -14.86
CA LEU A 156 3.88 -10.73 -16.20
C LEU A 156 4.65 -9.83 -17.17
N ASN A 157 4.71 -8.52 -16.90
CA ASN A 157 5.53 -7.57 -17.64
C ASN A 157 5.54 -6.20 -16.93
N PHE A 158 6.55 -5.40 -17.24
CA PHE A 158 6.75 -4.09 -16.61
C PHE A 158 5.60 -3.10 -16.84
N ALA A 159 4.92 -3.15 -18.00
CA ALA A 159 3.83 -2.22 -18.31
C ALA A 159 2.58 -2.50 -17.47
N THR A 160 2.18 -3.78 -17.36
CA THR A 160 1.06 -4.20 -16.50
C THR A 160 1.35 -3.87 -15.04
N TYR A 161 2.57 -4.15 -14.58
CA TYR A 161 3.02 -3.75 -13.25
C TYR A 161 2.90 -2.25 -13.01
N LEU A 162 3.48 -1.43 -13.90
CA LEU A 162 3.51 0.02 -13.74
C LEU A 162 2.08 0.60 -13.75
N PHE A 163 1.20 0.08 -14.59
CA PHE A 163 -0.21 0.44 -14.59
C PHE A 163 -0.90 0.08 -13.26
N PHE A 164 -0.62 -1.12 -12.74
CA PHE A 164 -1.15 -1.56 -11.45
C PHE A 164 -0.69 -0.64 -10.31
N VAL A 165 0.62 -0.51 -10.10
CA VAL A 165 1.15 0.28 -8.98
C VAL A 165 0.85 1.77 -9.15
N GLY A 166 0.80 2.26 -10.39
CA GLY A 166 0.42 3.64 -10.71
C GLY A 166 -1.02 3.93 -10.29
N THR A 167 -1.97 3.08 -10.66
CA THR A 167 -3.38 3.24 -10.27
C THR A 167 -3.60 3.04 -8.77
N LEU A 168 -2.88 2.11 -8.14
CA LEU A 168 -2.89 1.91 -6.69
C LEU A 168 -2.43 3.16 -5.94
N PHE A 169 -1.24 3.68 -6.24
CA PHE A 169 -0.70 4.83 -5.53
C PHE A 169 -1.41 6.13 -5.91
N PHE A 170 -1.98 6.22 -7.11
CA PHE A 170 -2.89 7.31 -7.46
C PHE A 170 -4.18 7.27 -6.62
N CYS A 171 -4.76 6.09 -6.41
CA CYS A 171 -5.91 5.89 -5.53
C CYS A 171 -5.58 6.26 -4.08
N VAL A 172 -4.48 5.74 -3.52
CA VAL A 172 -4.06 6.07 -2.15
C VAL A 172 -3.77 7.55 -2.00
N SER A 173 -3.14 8.17 -2.99
CA SER A 173 -2.87 9.61 -2.99
C SER A 173 -4.15 10.45 -3.07
N SER A 174 -5.19 9.94 -3.73
CA SER A 174 -6.48 10.65 -3.86
C SER A 174 -7.18 10.86 -2.51
N PHE A 175 -6.91 10.00 -1.51
CA PHE A 175 -7.51 10.12 -0.18
C PHE A 175 -7.15 11.46 0.51
N TRP A 176 -6.00 12.04 0.14
CA TRP A 176 -5.58 13.37 0.59
C TRP A 176 -6.57 14.48 0.20
N PHE A 177 -7.21 14.41 -0.96
CA PHE A 177 -8.14 15.44 -1.40
C PHE A 177 -9.38 15.47 -0.51
N VAL A 178 -9.89 14.30 -0.13
CA VAL A 178 -11.01 14.18 0.83
C VAL A 178 -10.63 14.71 2.20
N CYS A 179 -9.37 14.50 2.61
CA CYS A 179 -8.84 14.99 3.88
C CYS A 179 -8.54 16.51 3.88
N THR A 180 -8.16 17.08 2.73
CA THR A 180 -7.94 18.53 2.58
C THR A 180 -9.24 19.30 2.74
N ILE A 181 -10.32 18.74 2.18
CA ILE A 181 -11.68 19.24 2.18
C ILE A 181 -12.18 19.54 3.61
N THR A 182 -11.80 18.74 4.62
CA THR A 182 -12.29 18.81 6.00
C THR A 182 -11.45 19.70 6.94
N GLN A 183 -10.58 20.55 6.39
CA GLN A 183 -9.73 21.52 7.12
C GLN A 183 -8.70 20.93 8.10
N TRP A 184 -7.67 20.29 7.54
CA TRP A 184 -6.39 19.92 8.20
C TRP A 184 -6.41 19.78 9.73
N ASN A 185 -7.00 18.71 10.25
CA ASN A 185 -7.03 18.38 11.67
C ASN A 185 -6.58 16.92 11.92
N LEU A 186 -6.41 16.52 13.19
CA LEU A 186 -6.06 15.15 13.58
C LEU A 186 -7.09 14.11 13.09
N PHE A 187 -8.36 14.50 12.97
CA PHE A 187 -9.41 13.64 12.42
C PHE A 187 -9.14 13.27 10.96
N ASN A 188 -8.46 14.11 10.19
CA ASN A 188 -8.09 13.82 8.81
C ASN A 188 -7.02 12.74 8.71
N LEU A 189 -6.10 12.67 9.67
CA LEU A 189 -5.13 11.58 9.74
C LEU A 189 -5.83 10.25 10.06
N LEU A 190 -6.76 10.26 11.03
CA LEU A 190 -7.57 9.09 11.35
C LEU A 190 -8.39 8.64 10.13
N PHE A 191 -9.03 9.58 9.43
CA PHE A 191 -9.82 9.28 8.25
C PHE A 191 -8.98 8.72 7.10
N LEU A 192 -7.77 9.24 6.90
CA LEU A 192 -6.81 8.74 5.91
C LEU A 192 -6.40 7.29 6.23
N LEU A 193 -6.08 7.00 7.50
CA LEU A 193 -5.78 5.64 7.96
C LEU A 193 -6.98 4.70 7.78
N LEU A 194 -8.20 5.17 8.08
CA LEU A 194 -9.43 4.41 7.90
C LEU A 194 -9.73 4.14 6.42
N LEU A 195 -9.53 5.09 5.51
CA LEU A 195 -9.69 4.89 4.07
C LEU A 195 -8.66 3.88 3.53
N SER A 196 -7.40 4.00 3.94
CA SER A 196 -6.36 3.02 3.58
C SER A 196 -6.66 1.63 4.15
N GLY A 197 -7.15 1.54 5.38
CA GLY A 197 -7.59 0.28 5.97
C GLY A 197 -8.81 -0.32 5.27
N ALA A 198 -9.81 0.50 4.95
CA ALA A 198 -11.01 0.09 4.21
C ALA A 198 -10.67 -0.41 2.81
N LEU A 199 -9.73 0.25 2.12
CA LEU A 199 -9.21 -0.22 0.84
C LEU A 199 -8.68 -1.67 0.97
N LEU A 200 -7.84 -1.94 1.97
CA LEU A 200 -7.29 -3.28 2.21
C LEU A 200 -8.37 -4.30 2.61
N LEU A 201 -9.37 -3.90 3.40
CA LEU A 201 -10.46 -4.80 3.79
C LEU A 201 -11.37 -5.17 2.61
N VAL A 202 -11.62 -4.22 1.70
CA VAL A 202 -12.47 -4.43 0.52
C VAL A 202 -11.71 -5.15 -0.60
N TYR A 203 -10.38 -4.99 -0.66
CA TYR A 203 -9.55 -5.51 -1.75
C TYR A 203 -9.76 -7.00 -2.07
N PRO A 204 -9.79 -7.94 -1.10
CA PRO A 204 -10.04 -9.36 -1.40
C PRO A 204 -11.40 -9.63 -2.05
N TYR A 205 -12.40 -8.78 -1.80
CA TYR A 205 -13.72 -8.93 -2.43
C TYR A 205 -13.69 -8.58 -3.92
N MET A 206 -12.75 -7.73 -4.36
CA MET A 206 -12.56 -7.42 -5.78
C MET A 206 -12.00 -8.62 -6.56
N GLN A 207 -11.44 -9.63 -5.86
CA GLN A 207 -10.93 -10.85 -6.47
C GLN A 207 -12.01 -11.93 -6.64
N LEU A 208 -13.19 -11.77 -6.02
CA LEU A 208 -14.27 -12.75 -6.11
C LEU A 208 -14.79 -12.87 -7.54
N GLU A 209 -15.16 -14.10 -7.92
CA GLU A 209 -15.69 -14.40 -9.26
C GLU A 209 -16.90 -13.52 -9.60
N GLY A 210 -17.86 -13.38 -8.68
CA GLY A 210 -19.02 -12.51 -8.88
C GLY A 210 -18.67 -11.05 -9.15
N PHE A 211 -17.59 -10.53 -8.53
CA PHE A 211 -17.12 -9.17 -8.82
C PHE A 211 -16.50 -9.09 -10.22
N ARG A 212 -15.69 -10.09 -10.62
CA ARG A 212 -15.13 -10.18 -11.97
C ARG A 212 -16.23 -10.29 -13.04
N THR A 213 -17.25 -11.09 -12.80
CA THR A 213 -18.43 -11.21 -13.68
C THR A 213 -19.17 -9.89 -13.79
N ALA A 214 -19.32 -9.14 -12.69
CA ALA A 214 -19.92 -7.81 -12.73
C ALA A 214 -19.11 -6.83 -13.59
N LEU A 215 -17.77 -6.82 -13.46
CA LEU A 215 -16.90 -5.99 -14.31
C LEU A 215 -17.01 -6.36 -15.79
N PHE A 216 -17.10 -7.64 -16.09
CA PHE A 216 -17.30 -8.13 -17.46
C PHE A 216 -18.65 -7.68 -18.04
N ASN A 217 -19.74 -7.84 -17.28
CA ASN A 217 -21.08 -7.44 -17.70
C ASN A 217 -21.22 -5.92 -17.86
N LEU A 218 -20.49 -5.14 -17.06
CA LEU A 218 -20.41 -3.68 -17.19
C LEU A 218 -19.49 -3.22 -18.33
N HIS A 219 -18.92 -4.15 -19.12
CA HIS A 219 -17.98 -3.88 -20.20
C HIS A 219 -16.74 -3.08 -19.75
N ILE A 220 -16.37 -3.19 -18.47
CA ILE A 220 -15.16 -2.59 -17.90
C ILE A 220 -13.94 -3.45 -18.25
N THR A 221 -14.14 -4.77 -18.32
CA THR A 221 -13.11 -5.75 -18.72
C THR A 221 -13.68 -6.72 -19.73
N ASN A 222 -12.84 -7.19 -20.65
CA ASN A 222 -13.15 -8.28 -21.56
C ASN A 222 -12.25 -9.49 -21.27
N SER A 223 -12.48 -10.62 -21.95
CA SER A 223 -11.67 -11.84 -21.84
C SER A 223 -10.17 -11.58 -22.02
N GLU A 224 -9.80 -10.64 -22.90
CA GLU A 224 -8.41 -10.28 -23.20
C GLU A 224 -7.76 -9.37 -22.13
N ASN A 225 -8.56 -8.62 -21.37
CA ASN A 225 -8.08 -7.54 -20.49
C ASN A 225 -8.45 -7.75 -19.01
N GLY A 226 -8.84 -8.96 -18.62
CA GLY A 226 -9.30 -9.27 -17.25
C GLY A 226 -8.30 -8.89 -16.16
N ILE A 227 -7.00 -8.91 -16.45
CA ILE A 227 -5.92 -8.51 -15.53
C ILE A 227 -5.95 -7.02 -15.15
N TYR A 228 -6.59 -6.17 -15.98
CA TYR A 228 -6.64 -4.73 -15.78
C TYR A 228 -7.87 -4.26 -14.99
N GLY A 229 -8.80 -5.16 -14.66
CA GLY A 229 -10.06 -4.81 -14.00
C GLY A 229 -9.87 -4.10 -12.66
N ILE A 230 -9.10 -4.69 -11.75
CA ILE A 230 -8.83 -4.10 -10.43
C ILE A 230 -8.11 -2.75 -10.56
N PRO A 231 -6.99 -2.61 -11.31
CA PRO A 231 -6.36 -1.32 -11.59
C PRO A 231 -7.31 -0.24 -12.13
N LEU A 232 -8.21 -0.60 -13.05
CA LEU A 232 -9.20 0.33 -13.60
C LEU A 232 -10.18 0.81 -12.52
N ILE A 233 -10.66 -0.08 -11.66
CA ILE A 233 -11.52 0.29 -10.52
C ILE A 233 -10.77 1.22 -9.57
N LEU A 234 -9.52 0.93 -9.23
CA LEU A 234 -8.69 1.81 -8.40
C LEU A 234 -8.54 3.20 -9.03
N CYS A 235 -8.34 3.27 -10.35
CA CYS A 235 -8.27 4.52 -11.10
C CYS A 235 -9.60 5.30 -11.05
N ILE A 236 -10.73 4.62 -11.27
CA ILE A 236 -12.07 5.23 -11.21
C ILE A 236 -12.33 5.83 -9.81
N VAL A 237 -12.04 5.06 -8.76
CA VAL A 237 -12.16 5.53 -7.37
C VAL A 237 -11.30 6.77 -7.13
N ALA A 238 -10.06 6.76 -7.61
CA ALA A 238 -9.16 7.90 -7.51
C ALA A 238 -9.70 9.15 -8.22
N VAL A 239 -10.23 8.99 -9.44
CA VAL A 239 -10.83 10.09 -10.23
C VAL A 239 -12.05 10.66 -9.53
N VAL A 240 -12.91 9.83 -8.95
CA VAL A 240 -14.08 10.26 -8.18
C VAL A 240 -13.63 11.12 -6.99
N PHE A 241 -12.63 10.67 -6.23
CA PHE A 241 -12.11 11.43 -5.10
C PHE A 241 -11.48 12.77 -5.50
N HIS A 242 -10.68 12.80 -6.58
CA HIS A 242 -10.13 14.04 -7.12
C HIS A 242 -11.23 14.99 -7.62
N SER A 243 -12.28 14.48 -8.25
CA SER A 243 -13.39 15.27 -8.77
C SER A 243 -14.18 15.94 -7.64
N ILE A 244 -14.48 15.20 -6.57
CA ILE A 244 -15.12 15.73 -5.35
C ILE A 244 -14.23 16.82 -4.72
N GLY A 245 -12.92 16.56 -4.63
CA GLY A 245 -11.92 17.53 -4.18
C GLY A 245 -11.91 18.83 -4.98
N GLY A 246 -11.78 18.71 -6.31
CA GLY A 246 -11.75 19.83 -7.23
C GLY A 246 -13.03 20.66 -7.19
N LEU A 247 -14.19 20.00 -7.21
CA LEU A 247 -15.49 20.67 -7.15
C LEU A 247 -15.64 21.49 -5.86
N LYS A 248 -15.24 20.94 -4.71
CA LYS A 248 -15.30 21.70 -3.45
C LYS A 248 -14.35 22.90 -3.46
N MET A 249 -13.13 22.74 -3.97
CA MET A 249 -12.18 23.84 -4.07
C MET A 249 -12.72 24.98 -4.95
N LEU A 250 -13.36 24.64 -6.08
CA LEU A 250 -14.05 25.61 -6.94
C LEU A 250 -15.19 26.33 -6.20
N LEU A 251 -16.00 25.59 -5.42
CA LEU A 251 -17.09 26.17 -4.62
C LEU A 251 -16.55 27.13 -3.53
N ILE A 252 -15.45 26.79 -2.86
CA ILE A 252 -14.80 27.66 -1.88
C ILE A 252 -14.31 28.93 -2.58
N TYR A 253 -13.56 28.80 -3.68
CA TYR A 253 -13.04 29.94 -4.43
C TYR A 253 -14.16 30.89 -4.90
N SER A 254 -15.26 30.35 -5.43
CA SER A 254 -16.43 31.13 -5.84
C SER A 254 -17.05 31.91 -4.68
N LYS A 255 -17.20 31.29 -3.49
CA LYS A 255 -17.72 31.95 -2.29
C LYS A 255 -16.79 33.07 -1.80
N THR A 256 -15.48 32.84 -1.80
CA THR A 256 -14.50 33.84 -1.36
C THR A 256 -14.44 35.02 -2.33
N LYS A 257 -14.48 34.76 -3.65
CA LYS A 257 -14.52 35.81 -4.68
C LYS A 257 -15.78 36.67 -4.56
N LYS A 258 -16.95 36.06 -4.32
CA LYS A 258 -18.21 36.79 -4.09
C LYS A 258 -18.16 37.68 -2.85
N ARG A 259 -17.52 37.24 -1.76
CA ARG A 259 -17.36 38.04 -0.52
C ARG A 259 -16.35 39.18 -0.64
N SER A 260 -15.36 39.07 -1.53
CA SER A 260 -14.38 40.15 -1.77
C SER A 260 -14.90 41.26 -2.69
N ALA A 261 -16.03 41.03 -3.37
CA ALA A 261 -16.64 41.96 -4.32
C ALA A 261 -17.86 42.71 -3.73
N ALA A 262 -18.23 42.42 -2.49
CA ALA A 262 -19.27 43.08 -1.70
C ALA A 262 -18.60 43.83 -0.54
#